data_AF-A0AAU8LI21-F1
#
_entry.id   AF-A0AAU8LI21-F1
#
_cell.length_a   1.000
_cell.length_b   1.000
_cell.length_c   1.000
_cell.angle_alpha   90.00
_cell.angle_beta   90.00
_cell.angle_gamma   90.00
#
_symmetry.space_group_name_H-M   'P 1'
#
loop_
_entity.id
_entity.type
_entity.pdbx_description
1 polymer ?
#
loop_
_entity_poly.entity_id
_entity_poly.type
_entity_poly.pdbx_seq_one_letter_code
_entity_poly.pdbx_strand_id
1 'polypeptide(L)' 'MSEQEKKRQEALVRQRYYRERQRAEGFKQNTLWIHSEAEAEGRMAAREGKPLLPMRSHDPVGWAVGWIAETLRARG' A
#
# COMPACT_ATOMS: atom_id res chain seq x y z
N MET A 1 22.11 23.27 -15.56
CA MET A 1 21.14 22.61 -14.67
C MET A 1 20.45 23.66 -13.84
N SER A 2 19.15 23.88 -14.06
CA SER A 2 18.31 24.75 -13.23
C SER A 2 18.19 24.20 -11.81
N GLU A 3 17.82 25.05 -10.85
CA GLU A 3 17.57 24.59 -9.48
C GLU A 3 16.45 23.53 -9.40
N GLN A 4 15.43 23.62 -10.26
CA GLN A 4 14.37 22.64 -10.34
C GLN A 4 14.89 21.27 -10.80
N GLU A 5 15.80 21.24 -11.76
CA GLU A 5 16.44 20.01 -12.23
C GLU A 5 17.30 19.37 -11.14
N LYS A 6 18.05 20.18 -10.37
CA LYS A 6 18.84 19.71 -9.21
C LYS A 6 17.93 19.06 -8.15
N LYS A 7 16.85 19.75 -7.75
CA LYS A 7 15.87 19.22 -6.78
C LYS A 7 15.22 17.92 -7.24
N ARG A 8 14.89 17.82 -8.53
CA ARG A 8 14.34 16.58 -9.13
C ARG A 8 15.35 15.44 -9.06
N GLN A 9 16.62 15.69 -9.39
CA GLN A 9 17.67 14.68 -9.31
C GLN A 9 17.88 14.18 -7.87
N GLU A 10 17.92 15.09 -6.90
CA GLU A 10 18.01 14.71 -5.48
C GLU A 10 16.82 13.83 -5.04
N ALA A 11 15.60 14.15 -5.48
CA ALA A 11 14.42 13.34 -5.17
C ALA A 11 14.50 11.94 -5.78
N LEU A 12 14.99 11.81 -7.02
CA LEU A 12 15.20 10.52 -7.68
C LEU A 12 16.26 9.68 -6.94
N VAL A 13 17.36 10.31 -6.52
CA VAL A 13 18.42 9.65 -5.73
C VAL A 13 17.86 9.14 -4.41
N ARG A 14 17.09 9.96 -3.67
CA ARG A 14 16.44 9.52 -2.42
C ARG A 14 15.49 8.36 -2.64
N GLN A 15 14.66 8.41 -3.69
CA GLN A 15 13.73 7.33 -4.02
C GLN A 15 14.49 6.02 -4.35
N ARG A 16 15.62 6.11 -5.05
CA ARG A 16 16.47 4.97 -5.37
C ARG A 16 17.02 4.31 -4.11
N TYR A 17 17.65 5.07 -3.21
CA TYR A 17 18.20 4.54 -1.96
C TYR A 17 17.13 3.90 -1.08
N TYR A 18 15.93 4.49 -1.01
CA TYR A 18 14.82 3.88 -0.31
C TYR A 18 14.46 2.50 -0.89
N ARG A 19 14.30 2.40 -2.21
CA ARG A 19 13.99 1.12 -2.87
C ARG A 19 15.10 0.08 -2.67
N GLU A 20 16.36 0.49 -2.70
CA GLU A 20 17.50 -0.42 -2.46
C GLU A 20 17.48 -0.99 -1.05
N ARG A 21 17.21 -0.16 -0.01
CA ARG A 21 17.05 -0.63 1.37
C ARG A 21 15.88 -1.61 1.51
N GLN A 22 14.72 -1.28 0.94
CA GLN A 22 13.55 -2.15 0.96
C GLN A 22 13.83 -3.51 0.30
N ARG A 23 14.56 -3.54 -0.82
CA ARG A 23 15.00 -4.79 -1.45
C ARG A 23 15.97 -5.59 -0.60
N ALA A 24 16.91 -4.92 0.08
CA ALA A 24 17.85 -5.57 0.99
C ALA A 24 17.13 -6.21 2.18
N GLU A 25 16.01 -5.65 2.62
CA GLU A 25 15.10 -6.22 3.62
C GLU A 25 14.17 -7.31 3.07
N GLY A 26 14.27 -7.66 1.78
CA GLY A 26 13.47 -8.71 1.15
C GLY A 26 12.14 -8.25 0.56
N PHE A 27 11.83 -6.95 0.58
CA PHE A 27 10.61 -6.42 -0.03
C PHE A 27 10.72 -6.31 -1.56
N LYS A 28 9.60 -6.61 -2.24
CA LYS A 28 9.42 -6.35 -3.67
C LYS A 28 8.30 -5.32 -3.87
N GLN A 29 8.58 -4.25 -4.61
CA GLN A 29 7.54 -3.31 -5.04
C GLN A 29 6.77 -3.90 -6.24
N ASN A 30 5.49 -4.17 -6.04
CA ASN A 30 4.54 -4.47 -7.12
C ASN A 30 3.53 -3.30 -7.22
N THR A 31 3.19 -2.90 -8.44
CA THR A 31 2.12 -1.92 -8.68
C THR A 31 0.92 -2.67 -9.23
N LEU A 32 -0.23 -2.53 -8.57
CA LEU A 32 -1.48 -3.21 -8.90
C LEU A 32 -2.60 -2.16 -8.95
N TRP A 33 -3.58 -2.39 -9.81
CA TRP A 33 -4.87 -1.70 -9.74
C TRP A 33 -5.81 -2.54 -8.88
N ILE A 34 -6.49 -1.90 -7.94
CA ILE A 34 -7.51 -2.52 -7.09
C ILE A 34 -8.82 -1.76 -7.24
N HIS A 35 -9.94 -2.43 -6.98
CA HIS A 35 -11.25 -1.82 -6.97
C HIS A 35 -11.49 -1.06 -5.65
N SER A 36 -11.84 0.22 -5.75
CA SER A 36 -12.03 1.10 -4.58
C SER A 36 -13.18 0.67 -3.68
N GLU A 37 -14.24 0.07 -4.25
CA GLU A 37 -15.37 -0.46 -3.48
C GLU A 37 -14.93 -1.63 -2.60
N ALA A 38 -14.22 -2.61 -3.16
CA ALA A 38 -13.71 -3.76 -2.42
C ALA A 38 -12.77 -3.32 -1.28
N GLU A 39 -11.90 -2.34 -1.55
CA GLU A 39 -11.05 -1.74 -0.52
C GLU A 39 -11.87 -1.10 0.63
N ALA A 40 -12.95 -0.38 0.29
CA ALA A 40 -13.84 0.22 1.29
C ALA A 40 -14.59 -0.83 2.11
N GLU A 41 -15.10 -1.89 1.49
CA GLU A 41 -15.73 -3.03 2.16
C GLU A 41 -14.77 -3.69 3.15
N GLY A 42 -13.50 -3.89 2.74
CA GLY A 42 -12.46 -4.44 3.60
C GLY A 42 -12.20 -3.60 4.84
N ARG A 43 -12.11 -2.27 4.67
CA ARG A 43 -11.98 -1.33 5.81
C ARG A 43 -13.19 -1.43 6.75
N MET A 44 -14.41 -1.45 6.22
CA MET A 44 -15.62 -1.54 7.05
C MET A 44 -15.67 -2.86 7.83
N ALA A 45 -15.32 -3.98 7.20
CA ALA A 45 -15.26 -5.28 7.86
C ALA A 45 -14.24 -5.29 9.01
N ALA A 46 -13.06 -4.69 8.84
CA ALA A 46 -12.09 -4.55 9.92
C ALA A 46 -12.62 -3.71 11.09
N ARG A 47 -13.30 -2.58 10.81
CA ARG A 47 -13.95 -1.74 11.85
C ARG A 47 -15.00 -2.49 12.65
N GLU A 48 -15.74 -3.36 11.98
CA GLU A 48 -16.78 -4.21 12.59
C GLU A 48 -16.20 -5.44 13.32
N GLY A 49 -14.88 -5.62 13.34
CA GLY A 49 -14.22 -6.77 13.98
C GLY A 49 -14.43 -8.10 13.23
N LYS A 50 -14.85 -8.06 11.96
CA LYS A 50 -15.03 -9.26 11.14
C LYS A 50 -13.67 -9.86 10.75
N PRO A 51 -13.57 -11.20 10.62
CA PRO A 51 -12.35 -11.86 10.18
C PRO A 51 -11.96 -11.47 8.75
N LEU A 52 -10.66 -11.57 8.44
CA LEU A 52 -10.11 -11.35 7.10
C LEU A 52 -10.59 -12.45 6.14
N LEU A 53 -11.58 -12.16 5.29
CA LEU A 53 -12.20 -13.10 4.34
C LEU A 53 -12.26 -12.54 2.89
N PRO A 54 -11.11 -12.22 2.27
CA PRO A 54 -11.06 -11.52 0.99
C PRO A 54 -11.62 -12.32 -0.20
N MET A 55 -11.56 -13.65 -0.14
CA MET A 55 -11.97 -14.53 -1.25
C MET A 55 -13.47 -14.48 -1.58
N ARG A 56 -14.28 -13.77 -0.78
CA ARG A 56 -15.71 -13.54 -1.04
C ARG A 56 -15.97 -12.24 -1.81
N SER A 57 -14.98 -11.37 -1.94
CA SER A 57 -15.10 -10.12 -2.70
C SER A 57 -14.83 -10.37 -4.18
N HIS A 58 -15.38 -9.51 -5.04
CA HIS A 58 -15.10 -9.51 -6.47
C HIS A 58 -13.66 -9.04 -6.79
N ASP A 59 -12.99 -8.35 -5.85
CA ASP A 59 -11.56 -8.08 -5.88
C ASP A 59 -10.94 -8.44 -4.51
N PRO A 60 -10.49 -9.70 -4.35
CA PRO A 60 -9.91 -10.17 -3.09
C PRO A 60 -8.68 -9.37 -2.64
N VAL A 61 -7.86 -8.88 -3.57
CA VAL A 61 -6.65 -8.13 -3.23
C VAL A 61 -7.03 -6.75 -2.69
N GLY A 62 -7.90 -6.04 -3.39
CA GLY A 62 -8.42 -4.75 -2.93
C GLY A 62 -9.05 -4.84 -1.55
N TRP A 63 -9.90 -5.85 -1.34
CA TRP A 63 -10.54 -6.09 -0.05
C TRP A 63 -9.54 -6.36 1.07
N ALA A 64 -8.55 -7.24 0.83
CA ALA A 64 -7.52 -7.53 1.83
C ALA A 64 -6.69 -6.29 2.20
N VAL A 65 -6.34 -5.45 1.20
CA VAL A 65 -5.60 -4.20 1.42
C VAL A 65 -6.38 -3.29 2.37
N GLY A 66 -7.68 -3.08 2.12
CA GLY A 66 -8.53 -2.26 2.98
C GLY A 66 -8.59 -2.77 4.42
N TRP A 67 -8.83 -4.07 4.59
CA TRP A 67 -8.94 -4.70 5.91
C TRP A 67 -7.63 -4.59 6.72
N ILE A 68 -6.49 -4.86 6.08
CA ILE A 68 -5.17 -4.80 6.72
C ILE A 68 -4.83 -3.35 7.11
N ALA A 69 -5.03 -2.39 6.19
CA ALA A 69 -4.74 -0.98 6.43
C ALA A 69 -5.53 -0.43 7.62
N GLU A 70 -6.82 -0.74 7.71
CA GLU A 70 -7.66 -0.31 8.83
C GLU A 70 -7.25 -0.99 10.15
N THR A 71 -6.92 -2.28 10.12
CA THR A 71 -6.45 -3.01 11.30
C THR A 71 -5.14 -2.43 11.84
N LEU A 72 -4.18 -2.10 10.97
CA LEU A 72 -2.93 -1.46 11.37
C LEU A 72 -3.16 -0.06 11.93
N ARG A 73 -4.08 0.71 11.34
CA ARG A 73 -4.47 2.04 11.83
C ARG A 73 -5.07 1.99 13.24
N ALA A 74 -5.90 0.99 13.53
CA ALA A 74 -6.54 0.84 14.84
C ALA A 74 -5.58 0.35 15.95
N ARG A 75 -4.41 -0.19 15.58
CA ARG A 75 -3.40 -0.70 16.51
C ARG A 75 -2.30 0.32 16.86
N GLY A 76 -2.13 1.35 16.04
CA GLY A 76 -1.16 2.44 16.24
C GLY A 76 -1.79 3.62 16.95
#